data_AF-A0A6P8DKV3-F1
#
_entry.id   AF-A0A6P8DKV3-F1
#
_cell.length_a   1.000
_cell.length_b   1.000
_cell.length_c   1.000
_cell.angle_alpha   90.00
_cell.angle_beta   90.00
_cell.angle_gamma   90.00
#
_symmetry.space_group_name_H-M   'P 1'
#
loop_
_entity.id
_entity.type
_entity.pdbx_description
1 polymer ?
#
loop_
_entity_poly.entity_id
_entity_poly.type
_entity_poly.pdbx_seq_one_letter_code
_entity_poly.pdbx_strand_id
1 'polypeptide(L)'
;MIHKGPLNDIAVFKYTPPNQVFKVNQTGFQYCIKPPVNLALTAGNDVIKLVTPGKKCYICGVGEHCILFQQKLAINACKADAPAPAPTALAPTLSSNQYSSSAFSIRALLQI
;
A
#
# COMPACT_ATOMS: atom_id res chain seq x y z
N MET A 1 11.53 2.73 -8.32
CA MET A 1 10.53 3.24 -9.29
C MET A 1 9.20 3.34 -8.57
N ILE A 2 8.63 4.54 -8.44
CA ILE A 2 7.36 4.78 -7.74
C ILE A 2 6.26 4.72 -8.80
N HIS A 3 5.39 3.71 -8.75
CA HIS A 3 4.31 3.53 -9.71
C HIS A 3 3.03 4.23 -9.24
N LYS A 4 2.40 5.01 -10.14
CA LYS A 4 1.19 5.81 -9.91
C LYS A 4 0.00 5.18 -10.66
N GLY A 5 -1.14 4.95 -9.99
CA GLY A 5 -2.42 4.47 -10.57
C GLY A 5 -3.57 4.38 -9.54
N PRO A 6 -4.88 4.27 -9.92
CA PRO A 6 -6.02 4.65 -9.07
C PRO A 6 -6.62 3.55 -8.19
N LEU A 7 -7.03 3.96 -6.98
CA LEU A 7 -8.10 3.46 -6.07
C LEU A 7 -8.18 1.96 -5.69
N ASN A 8 -7.31 1.10 -6.22
CA ASN A 8 -7.41 -0.36 -6.01
C ASN A 8 -6.14 -0.96 -5.36
N ASP A 9 -5.23 -0.13 -4.86
CA ASP A 9 -3.97 -0.61 -4.30
C ASP A 9 -4.19 -1.26 -2.92
N ILE A 10 -3.65 -2.47 -2.76
CA ILE A 10 -3.73 -3.24 -1.52
C ILE A 10 -2.32 -3.55 -1.00
N ALA A 11 -2.07 -3.29 0.28
CA ALA A 11 -0.89 -3.80 0.96
C ALA A 11 -1.22 -5.15 1.58
N VAL A 12 -0.37 -6.16 1.36
CA VAL A 12 -0.53 -7.49 1.97
C VAL A 12 0.65 -7.73 2.92
N PHE A 13 0.36 -7.87 4.20
CA PHE A 13 1.34 -8.15 5.24
C PHE A 13 1.30 -9.61 5.61
N LYS A 14 2.36 -10.35 5.29
CA LYS A 14 2.49 -11.76 5.65
C LYS A 14 3.55 -11.94 6.73
N TYR A 15 3.19 -12.60 7.82
CA TYR A 15 4.06 -12.79 8.97
C TYR A 15 3.56 -13.90 9.89
N THR A 16 4.44 -14.35 10.79
CA THR A 16 4.11 -15.35 11.81
C THR A 16 4.08 -14.71 13.19
N PRO A 17 3.19 -15.14 14.12
CA PRO A 17 3.24 -14.71 15.50
C PRO A 17 4.64 -14.93 16.11
N PRO A 18 5.12 -14.04 16.99
CA PRO A 18 4.37 -12.94 17.62
C PRO A 18 4.31 -11.64 16.80
N ASN A 19 4.81 -11.61 15.56
CA ASN A 19 4.76 -10.39 14.74
C ASN A 19 3.33 -9.89 14.57
N GLN A 20 3.20 -8.57 14.41
CA GLN A 20 1.92 -7.87 14.32
C GLN A 20 2.11 -6.56 13.57
N VAL A 21 1.05 -6.03 12.97
CA VAL A 21 1.10 -4.79 12.19
C VAL A 21 0.31 -3.70 12.87
N PHE A 22 0.95 -2.55 13.10
CA PHE A 22 0.28 -1.32 13.51
C PHE A 22 0.33 -0.29 12.40
N LYS A 23 -0.80 0.34 12.10
CA LYS A 23 -0.83 1.57 11.33
C LYS A 23 -0.51 2.75 12.25
N VAL A 24 0.46 3.57 11.86
CA VAL A 24 0.92 4.72 12.65
C VAL A 24 0.98 5.99 11.80
N ASN A 25 1.12 7.15 12.46
CA ASN A 25 1.46 8.40 11.78
C ASN A 25 2.99 8.50 11.53
N GLN A 26 3.44 9.59 10.92
CA GLN A 26 4.86 9.77 10.59
C GLN A 26 5.77 9.80 11.82
N THR A 27 5.32 10.42 12.92
CA THR A 27 6.06 10.44 14.20
C THR A 27 6.19 9.03 14.79
N GLY A 28 5.09 8.28 14.86
CA GLY A 28 5.10 6.91 15.35
C GLY A 28 5.93 5.97 14.47
N PHE A 29 6.05 6.26 13.17
CA PHE A 29 6.95 5.54 12.27
C PHE A 29 8.43 5.84 12.53
N GLN A 30 8.77 7.12 12.71
CA GLN A 30 10.14 7.56 12.96
C GLN A 30 10.67 7.02 14.29
N TYR A 31 9.86 7.13 15.34
CA TYR A 31 10.26 6.81 16.71
C TYR A 31 9.71 5.46 17.20
N CYS A 32 9.13 4.65 16.31
CA CYS A 32 8.58 3.33 16.64
C CYS A 32 7.58 3.34 17.82
N ILE A 33 6.74 4.36 17.88
CA ILE A 33 5.75 4.51 18.95
C ILE A 33 4.65 3.47 18.76
N LYS A 34 4.63 2.46 19.63
CA LYS A 34 3.66 1.36 19.61
C LYS A 34 2.28 1.83 20.10
N PRO A 35 1.22 1.71 19.30
CA PRO A 35 -0.15 1.94 19.75
C PRO A 35 -0.66 0.88 20.75
N PRO A 36 -1.82 1.09 21.39
CA PRO A 36 -2.51 0.07 22.18
C PRO A 36 -2.71 -1.25 21.41
N VAL A 37 -2.56 -2.38 22.10
CA VAL A 37 -2.52 -3.73 21.48
C VAL A 37 -3.80 -4.10 20.72
N ASN A 38 -4.95 -3.56 21.11
CA ASN A 38 -6.23 -3.79 20.45
C ASN A 38 -6.33 -3.18 19.04
N LEU A 39 -5.37 -2.32 18.66
CA LEU A 39 -5.27 -1.77 17.30
C LEU A 39 -4.33 -2.58 16.40
N ALA A 40 -3.73 -3.64 16.92
CA ALA A 40 -2.86 -4.51 16.15
C ALA A 40 -3.67 -5.31 15.14
N LEU A 41 -3.14 -5.42 13.92
CA LEU A 41 -3.50 -6.49 13.02
C LEU A 41 -2.61 -7.69 13.35
N THR A 42 -3.20 -8.88 13.42
CA THR A 42 -2.55 -10.10 13.95
C THR A 42 -2.86 -11.35 13.13
N ALA A 43 -3.51 -11.24 11.97
CA ALA A 43 -3.95 -12.41 11.20
C ALA A 43 -2.80 -13.15 10.49
N GLY A 44 -1.59 -12.54 10.43
CA GLY A 44 -0.45 -13.09 9.70
C GLY A 44 -0.55 -13.04 8.18
N ASN A 45 -1.67 -12.51 7.65
CA ASN A 45 -1.92 -12.26 6.24
C ASN A 45 -2.90 -11.08 6.07
N ASP A 46 -2.59 -9.94 6.66
CA ASP A 46 -3.49 -8.79 6.66
C ASP A 46 -3.49 -8.08 5.31
N VAL A 47 -4.69 -7.75 4.83
CA VAL A 47 -4.90 -7.02 3.57
C VAL A 47 -5.44 -5.62 3.87
N ILE A 48 -4.69 -4.59 3.50
CA ILE A 48 -5.06 -3.19 3.77
C ILE A 48 -5.29 -2.46 2.46
N LYS A 49 -6.49 -1.88 2.31
CA LYS A 49 -6.82 -1.03 1.15
C LYS A 49 -6.19 0.37 1.29
N LEU A 50 -5.55 0.85 0.23
CA LEU A 50 -4.89 2.15 0.16
C LEU A 50 -5.78 3.20 -0.53
N VAL A 51 -7.04 3.31 -0.09
CA VAL A 51 -8.07 4.13 -0.76
C VAL A 51 -7.82 5.64 -0.71
N THR A 52 -7.05 6.10 0.27
CA THR A 52 -6.73 7.53 0.44
C THR A 52 -5.30 7.81 -0.01
N PRO A 53 -5.06 8.87 -0.80
CA PRO A 53 -3.73 9.36 -1.08
C PRO A 53 -2.95 9.73 0.20
N GLY A 54 -1.64 9.90 0.04
CA GLY A 54 -0.70 10.25 1.10
C GLY A 54 0.07 9.06 1.66
N LYS A 55 1.06 9.36 2.50
CA LYS A 55 1.92 8.38 3.13
C LYS A 55 1.14 7.54 4.15
N LYS A 56 1.28 6.22 4.07
CA LYS A 56 0.71 5.22 4.98
C LYS A 56 1.86 4.49 5.65
N CYS A 57 1.98 4.63 6.96
CA CYS A 57 3.09 4.09 7.73
C CYS A 57 2.64 2.91 8.59
N TYR A 58 3.47 1.86 8.61
CA TYR A 58 3.22 0.63 9.31
C TYR A 58 4.48 0.19 10.07
N ILE A 59 4.31 -0.37 11.26
CA ILE A 59 5.41 -0.89 12.11
C ILE A 59 5.03 -2.23 12.72
N CYS A 60 6.04 -3.03 13.09
CA CYS A 60 5.87 -4.12 14.05
C CYS A 60 6.16 -3.64 15.48
N GLY A 61 5.25 -3.93 16.41
CA GLY A 61 5.34 -3.50 17.82
C GLY A 61 5.89 -4.55 18.77
N VAL A 62 6.58 -5.58 18.27
CA VAL A 62 7.19 -6.63 19.10
C VAL A 62 8.60 -6.20 19.49
N GLY A 63 8.84 -6.04 20.80
CA GLY A 63 10.15 -5.66 21.33
C GLY A 63 10.83 -4.57 20.50
N GLU A 64 12.05 -4.86 20.03
CA GLU A 64 12.88 -3.94 19.26
C GLU A 64 12.77 -4.11 17.74
N HIS A 65 11.77 -4.86 17.24
CA HIS A 65 11.61 -5.17 15.81
C HIS A 65 11.54 -3.91 14.94
N CYS A 66 10.84 -2.87 15.39
CA CYS A 66 10.74 -1.63 14.62
C CYS A 66 12.04 -0.81 14.62
N ILE A 67 12.71 -0.66 15.77
CA ILE A 67 13.78 0.32 15.93
C ILE A 67 15.17 -0.24 15.59
N LEU A 68 15.47 -1.48 16.00
CA LEU A 68 16.75 -2.13 15.73
C LEU A 68 16.71 -2.91 14.42
N PHE A 69 15.62 -3.63 14.16
CA PHE A 69 15.50 -4.52 13.00
C PHE A 69 14.76 -3.87 11.83
N GLN A 70 14.35 -2.61 11.97
CA GLN A 70 13.73 -1.80 10.92
C GLN A 70 12.50 -2.47 10.29
N GLN A 71 11.75 -3.24 11.08
CA GLN A 71 10.55 -3.93 10.67
C GLN A 71 9.37 -2.94 10.59
N LYS A 72 9.45 -2.05 9.58
CA LYS A 72 8.53 -0.96 9.32
C LYS A 72 8.47 -0.63 7.83
N LEU A 73 7.32 -0.19 7.35
CA LEU A 73 7.09 0.17 5.95
C LEU A 73 6.27 1.45 5.81
N ALA A 74 6.73 2.35 4.94
CA ALA A 74 5.97 3.51 4.51
C ALA A 74 5.58 3.36 3.02
N ILE A 75 4.30 3.46 2.73
CA ILE A 75 3.75 3.37 1.37
C ILE A 75 3.20 4.74 0.99
N ASN A 76 3.59 5.26 -0.17
CA ASN A 76 3.06 6.53 -0.66
C ASN A 76 1.91 6.28 -1.65
N ALA A 77 0.68 6.34 -1.17
CA ALA A 77 -0.50 6.24 -2.03
C ALA A 77 -0.69 7.56 -2.79
N CYS A 78 -0.88 7.51 -4.10
CA CYS A 78 -1.09 8.69 -4.93
C CYS A 78 -2.49 8.66 -5.57
N LYS A 79 -3.05 9.83 -5.91
CA LYS A 79 -4.19 9.86 -6.83
C LYS A 79 -3.68 9.41 -8.19
N ALA A 80 -4.48 8.65 -8.93
CA ALA A 80 -4.23 8.56 -10.35
C ALA A 80 -4.49 9.91 -10.99
N ASP A 81 -3.56 10.32 -11.84
CA ASP A 81 -3.86 11.29 -12.86
C ASP A 81 -4.95 10.70 -13.76
N ALA A 82 -6.03 11.48 -13.98
CA ALA A 82 -7.05 11.09 -14.96
C ALA A 82 -6.37 10.96 -16.34
N PRO A 83 -6.78 10.00 -17.20
CA PRO A 83 -6.30 9.98 -18.57
C PRO A 83 -6.60 11.35 -19.19
N ALA A 84 -5.58 11.99 -19.78
CA ALA A 84 -5.80 13.20 -20.57
C ALA A 84 -6.88 12.88 -21.62
N PRO A 85 -7.85 13.78 -21.88
CA PRO A 85 -8.85 13.53 -22.91
C PRO A 85 -8.13 13.26 -24.23
N ALA A 86 -8.47 12.13 -24.87
CA ALA A 86 -7.87 11.75 -26.14
C ALA A 86 -8.14 12.84 -27.19
N PRO A 87 -7.15 13.22 -28.02
CA PRO A 87 -7.40 14.16 -29.10
C PRO A 87 -8.43 13.56 -30.07
N THR A 88 -9.49 14.33 -30.36
CA THR A 88 -10.54 13.94 -31.29
C THR A 88 -9.96 13.83 -32.70
N ALA A 89 -9.66 12.61 -33.16
CA ALA A 89 -9.36 12.32 -34.55
C ALA A 89 -10.57 11.64 -35.22
N LEU A 90 -11.05 12.24 -36.30
CA LEU A 90 -12.08 11.70 -37.18
C LEU A 90 -11.57 10.47 -37.96
N ALA A 91 -12.48 9.52 -38.21
CA ALA A 91 -12.48 8.45 -39.23
C ALA A 91 -12.12 6.99 -38.79
N PRO A 92 -12.65 5.96 -39.48
CA PRO A 92 -13.19 4.76 -38.83
C PRO A 92 -12.39 3.44 -39.01
N THR A 93 -12.73 2.50 -38.13
CA THR A 93 -12.59 1.03 -38.18
C THR A 93 -11.19 0.42 -38.26
N LEU A 94 -10.76 -0.22 -37.17
CA LEU A 94 -10.72 -1.69 -37.07
C LEU A 94 -10.58 -2.09 -35.60
N SER A 95 -11.36 -3.10 -35.24
CA SER A 95 -11.47 -3.72 -33.93
C SER A 95 -10.11 -4.08 -33.34
N SER A 96 -9.59 -3.26 -32.43
CA SER A 96 -8.70 -3.74 -31.39
C SER A 96 -9.56 -3.93 -30.14
N ASN A 97 -9.63 -5.17 -29.69
CA ASN A 97 -10.14 -5.51 -28.37
C ASN A 97 -9.17 -4.88 -27.36
N GLN A 98 -9.31 -3.57 -27.13
CA GLN A 98 -8.66 -2.84 -26.04
C GLN A 98 -9.38 -3.25 -24.76
N TYR A 99 -9.25 -4.53 -24.39
CA TYR A 99 -9.25 -4.87 -22.99
C TYR A 99 -7.96 -4.25 -22.46
N SER A 100 -8.04 -2.97 -22.12
CA SER A 100 -7.05 -2.29 -21.30
C SER A 100 -7.14 -2.97 -19.94
N SER A 101 -6.53 -4.15 -19.86
CA SER A 101 -6.20 -4.80 -18.61
C SER A 101 -5.12 -3.93 -17.98
N SER A 102 -5.55 -2.82 -17.37
CA SER A 102 -4.77 -2.13 -16.37
C SER A 102 -4.73 -3.00 -15.11
N ALA A 103 -4.10 -4.16 -15.23
CA ALA A 103 -3.76 -5.03 -14.13
C ALA A 103 -2.60 -4.38 -13.38
N PHE A 104 -2.91 -3.34 -12.60
CA PHE A 104 -1.99 -2.75 -11.65
C PHE A 104 -2.57 -2.96 -10.26
N SER A 105 -2.11 -4.01 -9.59
CA SER A 105 -2.13 -4.11 -8.14
C SER A 105 -0.75 -3.68 -7.67
N ILE A 106 -0.61 -2.56 -6.94
CA ILE A 106 0.55 -2.43 -6.07
C ILE A 106 0.43 -3.55 -5.04
N ARG A 107 1.05 -4.71 -5.29
CA ARG A 107 1.23 -5.76 -4.28
C ARG A 107 2.51 -5.43 -3.53
N ALA A 108 2.41 -4.52 -2.56
CA ALA A 108 3.45 -4.40 -1.55
C ALA A 108 3.34 -5.63 -0.65
N LEU A 109 4.21 -6.62 -0.90
CA LEU A 109 4.39 -7.75 -0.01
C LEU A 109 5.49 -7.39 0.97
N LEU A 110 5.12 -7.18 2.22
CA LEU A 110 6.08 -7.14 3.30
C LEU A 110 6.07 -8.49 4.00
N GLN A 111 7.21 -9.17 3.96
CA GLN A 111 7.50 -10.26 4.86
C GLN A 111 8.03 -9.62 6.14
N ILE A 112 7.22 -9.66 7.20
CA ILE A 112 7.59 -9.23 8.55
C ILE A 112 8.02 -10.48 9.30
#